data_AF-A0A396TZ26-F1
#
_entry.id   AF-A0A396TZ26-F1
#
_cell.length_a   1.000
_cell.length_b   1.000
_cell.length_c   1.000
_cell.angle_alpha   90.00
_cell.angle_beta   90.00
_cell.angle_gamma   90.00
#
_symmetry.space_group_name_H-M   'P 1'
#
loop_
_entity.id
_entity.type
_entity.pdbx_description
1 polymer ?
#
loop_
_entity_poly.entity_id
_entity_poly.type
_entity_poly.pdbx_seq_one_letter_code
_entity_poly.pdbx_strand_id
1 'polypeptide(L)'
;MFFVLAITALFVIISVYFFLRAEKLQRIIITQKRETQTTIKENKNLVDSMALLASKNEEFAKSRLIRLKEKAQEQQNDQLIHYYDIISPLVNNYAAIFRDCLKGKGRLQSITKKCFASGDEQAFKAFIKVLQSEKHTKRFWSVNNLNGFISLVEALLILNDDLNKSLISANDLADKQLLIRKAANSK
;
A
#
# COMPACT_ATOMS: atom_id res chain seq x y z
N MET A 1 -17.44 -62.50 -45.32
CA MET A 1 -16.06 -61.95 -45.33
C MET A 1 -16.05 -60.42 -45.49
N PHE A 2 -16.80 -59.83 -46.43
CA PHE A 2 -16.86 -58.36 -46.61
C PHE A 2 -17.32 -57.56 -45.38
N PHE A 3 -18.29 -58.05 -44.61
CA PHE A 3 -18.78 -57.37 -43.41
C PHE A 3 -17.70 -57.23 -42.31
N VAL A 4 -16.90 -58.28 -42.11
CA VAL A 4 -15.78 -58.26 -41.15
C VAL A 4 -14.72 -57.25 -41.60
N LEU A 5 -14.38 -57.23 -42.90
CA LEU A 5 -13.45 -56.25 -43.47
C LEU A 5 -13.93 -54.80 -43.29
N ALA A 6 -15.23 -54.54 -43.46
CA ALA A 6 -15.81 -53.20 -43.27
C ALA A 6 -15.70 -52.73 -41.81
N ILE A 7 -15.99 -53.61 -40.84
CA ILE A 7 -15.85 -53.30 -39.41
C ILE A 7 -14.38 -53.03 -39.05
N THR A 8 -13.46 -53.86 -39.55
CA THR A 8 -12.02 -53.66 -39.32
C THR A 8 -11.54 -52.33 -39.90
N ALA A 9 -11.95 -51.98 -41.13
CA ALA A 9 -11.59 -50.71 -41.75
C ALA A 9 -12.11 -49.51 -40.94
N LEU A 10 -13.37 -49.56 -40.49
CA LEU A 10 -13.95 -48.52 -39.65
C LEU A 10 -13.17 -48.36 -38.34
N PHE A 11 -12.81 -49.47 -37.69
CA PHE A 11 -12.03 -49.46 -36.46
C PHE A 11 -10.67 -48.77 -36.66
N VAL A 12 -9.95 -49.10 -37.73
CA VAL A 12 -8.66 -48.48 -38.05
C VAL A 12 -8.79 -46.97 -38.22
N ILE A 13 -9.81 -46.49 -38.96
CA ILE A 13 -10.05 -45.06 -39.16
C ILE A 13 -10.31 -44.35 -37.83
N ILE A 14 -11.15 -44.94 -36.98
CA ILE A 14 -11.47 -44.39 -35.65
C ILE A 14 -10.22 -44.36 -34.76
N SER A 15 -9.44 -45.43 -34.73
CA SER A 15 -8.19 -45.49 -33.94
C SER A 15 -7.20 -44.41 -34.37
N VAL A 16 -6.99 -44.23 -35.68
CA VAL A 16 -6.11 -43.17 -36.21
C VAL A 16 -6.64 -41.79 -35.86
N TYR A 17 -7.94 -41.55 -35.99
CA TYR A 17 -8.55 -40.27 -35.61
C TYR A 17 -8.34 -39.93 -34.12
N PHE A 18 -8.61 -40.89 -33.23
CA PHE A 18 -8.43 -40.69 -31.79
C PHE A 18 -6.96 -40.51 -31.42
N PHE A 19 -6.04 -41.22 -32.08
CA PHE A 19 -4.61 -41.06 -31.87
C PHE A 19 -4.13 -39.64 -32.21
N LEU A 20 -4.47 -39.15 -33.42
CA LEU A 20 -4.09 -37.80 -33.84
C LEU A 20 -4.73 -36.71 -32.95
N ARG A 21 -5.97 -36.94 -32.50
CA ARG A 21 -6.66 -36.03 -31.58
C ARG A 21 -5.98 -36.00 -30.21
N ALA A 22 -5.63 -37.16 -29.65
CA ALA A 22 -4.91 -37.25 -28.38
C ALA A 22 -3.54 -36.56 -28.44
N GLU A 23 -2.79 -36.75 -29.54
CA GLU A 23 -1.50 -36.09 -29.74
C GLU A 23 -1.64 -34.56 -29.77
N LYS A 24 -2.65 -34.03 -30.48
CA LYS A 24 -2.93 -32.58 -30.49
C LYS A 24 -3.27 -32.06 -29.09
N LEU A 25 -4.12 -32.77 -28.34
CA LEU A 25 -4.48 -32.38 -26.97
C LEU A 25 -3.26 -32.40 -26.05
N GLN A 26 -2.43 -33.44 -26.12
CA GLN A 26 -1.22 -33.55 -25.32
C GLN A 26 -0.24 -32.39 -25.60
N ARG A 27 -0.04 -32.03 -26.88
CA ARG A 27 0.79 -30.87 -27.24
C ARG A 27 0.23 -29.57 -26.65
N ILE A 28 -1.09 -29.35 -26.73
CA ILE A 28 -1.74 -28.16 -26.14
C ILE A 28 -1.49 -28.10 -24.63
N ILE A 29 -1.69 -29.21 -23.91
CA ILE A 29 -1.50 -29.26 -22.46
C ILE A 29 -0.04 -28.97 -22.09
N ILE A 30 0.93 -29.55 -22.82
CA ILE A 30 2.36 -29.32 -22.57
C ILE A 30 2.70 -27.85 -22.79
N THR A 31 2.21 -27.25 -23.87
CA THR A 31 2.43 -25.82 -24.17
C THR A 31 1.80 -24.94 -23.10
N GLN A 32 0.54 -25.17 -22.74
CA GLN A 32 -0.15 -24.42 -21.69
C GLN A 32 0.53 -24.55 -20.33
N LYS A 33 1.05 -25.73 -19.98
CA LYS A 33 1.80 -25.94 -18.74
C LYS A 33 3.09 -25.13 -18.73
N ARG A 34 3.82 -25.11 -19.85
CA ARG A 34 5.04 -24.31 -20.00
C ARG A 34 4.72 -22.81 -19.89
N GLU A 35 3.69 -22.34 -20.58
CA GLU A 35 3.24 -20.94 -20.52
C GLU A 35 2.84 -20.56 -19.09
N THR A 36 2.06 -21.39 -18.42
CA THR A 36 1.66 -21.18 -17.01
C THR A 36 2.87 -21.09 -16.09
N GLN A 37 3.86 -21.97 -16.25
CA GLN A 37 5.10 -21.92 -15.45
C GLN A 37 5.89 -20.64 -15.71
N THR A 38 5.98 -20.19 -16.96
CA THR A 38 6.61 -18.91 -17.32
C THR A 38 5.85 -17.75 -16.67
N THR A 39 4.52 -17.70 -16.78
CA THR A 39 3.70 -16.66 -16.15
C THR A 39 3.85 -16.63 -14.63
N ILE A 40 3.91 -17.79 -13.97
CA ILE A 40 4.15 -17.87 -12.52
C ILE A 40 5.52 -17.27 -12.16
N LYS A 41 6.56 -17.60 -12.93
CA LYS A 41 7.92 -17.07 -12.72
C LYS A 41 7.97 -15.56 -12.93
N GLU A 42 7.35 -15.06 -14.00
CA GLU A 42 7.26 -13.63 -14.29
C GLU A 42 6.50 -12.88 -13.19
N ASN A 43 5.36 -13.41 -12.75
CA ASN A 43 4.57 -12.83 -11.66
C ASN A 43 5.40 -12.78 -10.35
N LYS A 44 6.12 -13.85 -10.01
CA LYS A 44 7.04 -13.85 -8.86
C LYS A 44 8.08 -12.73 -8.96
N ASN A 45 8.74 -12.58 -10.11
CA ASN A 45 9.73 -11.52 -10.31
C ASN A 45 9.13 -10.11 -10.15
N LEU A 46 7.89 -9.92 -10.62
CA LEU A 46 7.16 -8.66 -10.45
C LEU A 46 6.83 -8.40 -8.97
N VAL A 47 6.35 -9.41 -8.25
CA VAL A 47 6.06 -9.32 -6.81
C VAL A 47 7.32 -9.02 -6.01
N ASP A 48 8.44 -9.67 -6.32
CA ASP A 48 9.73 -9.44 -5.67
C ASP A 48 10.22 -7.99 -5.91
N SER A 49 10.08 -7.49 -7.14
CA SER A 49 10.40 -6.10 -7.48
C SER A 49 9.51 -5.10 -6.73
N MET A 50 8.21 -5.38 -6.62
CA MET A 50 7.29 -4.56 -5.83
C MET A 50 7.57 -4.63 -4.34
N ALA A 51 8.03 -5.78 -3.82
CA ALA A 51 8.41 -5.92 -2.42
C ALA A 51 9.65 -5.08 -2.09
N LEU A 52 10.62 -5.00 -3.01
CA LEU A 52 11.78 -4.11 -2.89
C LEU A 52 11.34 -2.63 -2.82
N LEU A 53 10.46 -2.21 -3.74
CA LEU A 53 9.91 -0.85 -3.75
C LEU A 53 9.16 -0.54 -2.45
N ALA A 54 8.37 -1.48 -1.95
CA ALA A 54 7.65 -1.34 -0.70
C ALA A 54 8.60 -1.13 0.49
N SER A 55 9.67 -1.92 0.58
CA SER A 55 10.68 -1.77 1.63
C SER A 55 11.40 -0.42 1.56
N LYS A 56 11.74 0.06 0.35
CA LYS A 56 12.39 1.37 0.20
C LYS A 56 11.46 2.53 0.54
N ASN A 57 10.20 2.47 0.13
CA ASN A 57 9.20 3.46 0.51
C ASN A 57 8.93 3.45 2.02
N GLU A 58 8.97 2.28 2.66
CA GLU A 58 8.89 2.18 4.12
C GLU A 58 10.07 2.88 4.81
N GLU A 59 11.31 2.66 4.34
CA GLU A 59 12.50 3.35 4.86
C GLU A 59 12.35 4.88 4.74
N PHE A 60 11.88 5.37 3.59
CA PHE A 60 11.65 6.81 3.38
C PHE A 60 10.54 7.37 4.27
N ALA A 61 9.41 6.68 4.36
CA ALA A 61 8.29 7.11 5.19
C ALA A 61 8.67 7.14 6.69
N LYS A 62 9.40 6.13 7.17
CA LYS A 62 9.94 6.09 8.54
C LYS A 62 10.94 7.22 8.79
N SER A 63 11.90 7.42 7.90
CA SER A 63 12.88 8.49 8.03
C SER A 63 12.21 9.87 8.09
N ARG A 64 11.18 10.10 7.26
CA ARG A 64 10.40 11.32 7.28
C ARG A 64 9.62 11.49 8.58
N LEU A 65 8.96 10.43 9.07
CA LEU A 65 8.22 10.46 10.33
C LEU A 65 9.13 10.80 11.52
N ILE A 66 10.33 10.20 11.58
CA ILE A 66 11.32 10.50 12.63
C ILE A 66 11.71 11.97 12.61
N ARG A 67 12.08 12.51 11.44
CA ARG A 67 12.44 13.94 11.29
C ARG A 67 11.30 14.87 11.70
N LEU A 68 10.07 14.51 11.37
CA LEU A 68 8.89 15.30 11.74
C LEU A 68 8.64 15.26 13.25
N LYS A 69 8.88 14.11 13.90
CA LYS A 69 8.78 13.96 15.35
C LYS A 69 9.87 14.73 16.07
N GLU A 70 11.11 14.68 15.60
CA GLU A 70 12.23 15.48 16.13
C GLU A 70 11.92 16.98 16.07
N LYS A 71 11.46 17.48 14.92
CA LYS A 71 11.03 18.89 14.79
C LYS A 71 9.91 19.27 15.75
N ALA A 72 8.94 18.38 15.96
CA ALA A 72 7.86 18.63 16.91
C ALA A 72 8.35 18.69 18.35
N GLN A 73 9.35 17.88 18.69
CA GLN A 73 10.01 17.90 20.00
C GLN A 73 10.82 19.17 20.21
N GLU A 74 11.58 19.61 19.21
CA GLU A 74 12.30 20.91 19.25
C GLU A 74 11.35 22.08 19.49
N GLN A 75 10.15 22.02 18.91
CA GLN A 75 9.09 23.03 19.07
C GLN A 75 8.25 22.85 20.32
N GLN A 76 8.50 21.82 21.14
CA GLN A 76 7.71 21.45 22.32
C GLN A 76 6.20 21.35 22.02
N ASN A 77 5.84 20.87 20.83
CA ASN A 77 4.45 20.76 20.40
C ASN A 77 3.91 19.35 20.68
N ASP A 78 3.42 19.16 21.91
CA ASP A 78 2.89 17.87 22.38
C ASP A 78 1.74 17.33 21.52
N GLN A 79 0.93 18.21 20.92
CA GLN A 79 -0.17 17.78 20.04
C GLN A 79 0.36 17.13 18.75
N LEU A 80 1.43 17.69 18.17
CA LEU A 80 2.05 17.14 16.97
C LEU A 80 2.78 15.83 17.26
N ILE A 81 3.45 15.75 18.41
CA ILE A 81 4.11 14.52 18.87
C ILE A 81 3.07 13.39 18.99
N HIS A 82 1.95 13.66 19.68
CA HIS A 82 0.87 12.69 19.83
C HIS A 82 0.25 12.28 18.47
N TYR A 83 0.07 13.22 17.55
CA TYR A 83 -0.37 12.91 16.19
C TYR A 83 0.58 11.92 15.47
N TYR A 84 1.89 12.16 15.55
CA TYR A 84 2.88 11.28 14.92
C TYR A 84 2.89 9.89 15.55
N ASP A 85 2.64 9.80 16.86
CA ASP A 85 2.50 8.51 17.55
C ASP A 85 1.25 7.74 17.10
N ILE A 86 0.13 8.42 16.84
CA ILE A 86 -1.09 7.79 16.30
C ILE A 86 -0.85 7.18 14.91
N ILE A 87 -0.13 7.88 14.02
CA ILE A 87 0.09 7.39 12.64
C ILE A 87 1.28 6.43 12.52
N SER A 88 2.14 6.35 13.54
CA SER A 88 3.35 5.53 13.57
C SER A 88 3.10 4.04 13.22
N PRO A 89 2.07 3.36 13.74
CA PRO A 89 1.81 1.96 13.39
C PRO A 89 1.51 1.73 11.90
N LEU A 90 0.91 2.71 11.21
CA LEU A 90 0.67 2.64 9.77
C LEU A 90 1.99 2.70 8.99
N VAL A 91 2.85 3.65 9.34
CA VAL A 91 4.16 3.86 8.68
C VAL A 91 5.11 2.71 8.99
N ASN A 92 5.12 2.23 10.23
CA ASN A 92 6.00 1.15 10.65
C ASN A 92 5.71 -0.20 10.01
N ASN A 93 4.48 -0.39 9.53
CA ASN A 93 4.03 -1.60 8.84
C ASN A 93 3.82 -1.36 7.34
N TYR A 94 4.47 -0.35 6.76
CA TYR A 94 4.20 0.07 5.39
C TYR A 94 4.35 -1.08 4.38
N ALA A 95 5.47 -1.81 4.38
CA ALA A 95 5.67 -2.88 3.41
C ALA A 95 4.67 -4.03 3.60
N ALA A 96 4.27 -4.32 4.83
CA ALA A 96 3.26 -5.34 5.12
C ALA A 96 1.89 -4.95 4.54
N ILE A 97 1.47 -3.69 4.75
CA ILE A 97 0.21 -3.15 4.21
C ILE A 97 0.26 -3.08 2.69
N PHE A 98 1.37 -2.61 2.12
CA PHE A 98 1.60 -2.55 0.67
C PHE A 98 1.45 -3.92 0.03
N ARG A 99 2.17 -4.93 0.56
CA ARG A 99 2.12 -6.30 0.04
C ARG A 99 0.74 -6.93 0.17
N ASP A 100 -0.01 -6.64 1.24
CA ASP A 100 -1.37 -7.15 1.33
C ASP A 100 -2.30 -6.47 0.33
N CYS A 101 -2.15 -5.16 0.09
CA CYS A 101 -2.89 -4.42 -0.93
C CYS A 101 -2.62 -4.90 -2.37
N LEU A 102 -1.45 -5.49 -2.65
CA LEU A 102 -1.14 -6.09 -3.95
C LEU A 102 -1.99 -7.33 -4.26
N LYS A 103 -2.47 -8.04 -3.23
CA LYS A 103 -3.27 -9.27 -3.40
C LYS A 103 -4.73 -9.00 -3.81
N GLY A 104 -5.15 -7.73 -3.89
CA GLY A 104 -6.49 -7.36 -4.35
C GLY A 104 -7.05 -6.11 -3.68
N LYS A 105 -8.18 -5.61 -4.23
CA LYS A 105 -8.92 -4.48 -3.69
C LYS A 105 -9.59 -4.83 -2.36
N GLY A 106 -9.88 -3.84 -1.53
CA GLY A 106 -10.62 -4.01 -0.27
C GLY A 106 -9.77 -4.35 0.95
N ARG A 107 -8.44 -4.45 0.79
CA ARG A 107 -7.54 -5.02 1.82
C ARG A 107 -6.95 -4.00 2.79
N LEU A 108 -6.76 -2.75 2.37
CA LEU A 108 -6.12 -1.69 3.16
C LEU A 108 -6.72 -1.59 4.57
N GLN A 109 -8.03 -1.43 4.67
CA GLN A 109 -8.68 -1.22 5.97
C GLN A 109 -8.53 -2.43 6.91
N SER A 110 -8.65 -3.64 6.35
CA SER A 110 -8.50 -4.89 7.09
C SER A 110 -7.06 -5.09 7.59
N ILE A 111 -6.06 -4.92 6.72
CA ILE A 111 -4.66 -5.10 7.12
C ILE A 111 -4.21 -4.01 8.10
N THR A 112 -4.61 -2.76 7.89
CA THR A 112 -4.30 -1.67 8.83
C THR A 112 -4.91 -1.96 10.18
N LYS A 113 -6.18 -2.41 10.27
CA LYS A 113 -6.77 -2.80 11.56
C LYS A 113 -5.94 -3.88 12.27
N LYS A 114 -5.40 -4.86 11.54
CA LYS A 114 -4.51 -5.90 12.11
C LYS A 114 -3.19 -5.32 12.63
N CYS A 115 -2.61 -4.34 11.93
CA CYS A 115 -1.39 -3.66 12.39
C CYS A 115 -1.58 -2.91 13.71
N PHE A 116 -2.79 -2.42 13.99
CA PHE A 116 -3.14 -1.76 15.26
C PHE A 116 -3.64 -2.75 16.33
N ALA A 117 -4.12 -3.92 15.94
CA ALA A 117 -4.65 -4.95 16.85
C ALA A 117 -3.57 -5.56 17.76
N SER A 118 -2.29 -5.46 17.40
CA SER A 118 -1.17 -5.88 18.26
C SER A 118 -0.90 -4.94 19.44
N GLY A 119 -1.55 -3.77 19.50
CA GLY A 119 -1.24 -2.70 20.45
C GLY A 119 -2.43 -2.24 21.30
N ASP A 120 -3.55 -1.85 20.70
CA ASP A 120 -4.76 -1.39 21.43
C ASP A 120 -5.93 -1.11 20.45
N GLU A 121 -7.16 -1.54 20.77
CA GLU A 121 -8.35 -1.18 19.98
C GLU A 121 -8.63 0.34 20.04
N GLN A 122 -8.23 0.99 21.14
CA GLN A 122 -8.36 2.44 21.28
C GLN A 122 -7.46 3.21 20.32
N ALA A 123 -6.23 2.72 20.06
CA ALA A 123 -5.29 3.34 19.13
C ALA A 123 -5.85 3.35 17.70
N PHE A 124 -6.50 2.27 17.26
CA PHE A 124 -7.16 2.24 15.96
C PHE A 124 -8.30 3.26 15.85
N LYS A 125 -9.13 3.40 16.90
CA LYS A 125 -10.22 4.40 16.93
C LYS A 125 -9.67 5.83 16.85
N ALA A 126 -8.58 6.13 17.57
CA ALA A 126 -7.90 7.42 17.50
C ALA A 126 -7.37 7.70 16.08
N PHE A 127 -6.76 6.70 15.44
CA PHE A 127 -6.31 6.80 14.05
C PHE A 127 -7.47 7.06 13.08
N ILE A 128 -8.60 6.36 13.21
CA ILE A 128 -9.78 6.62 12.37
C ILE A 128 -10.30 8.06 12.56
N LYS A 129 -10.27 8.60 13.79
CA LYS A 129 -10.65 9.99 14.04
C LYS A 129 -9.75 10.98 13.29
N VAL A 130 -8.44 10.74 13.26
CA VAL A 130 -7.47 11.49 12.44
C VAL A 130 -7.77 11.38 10.95
N LEU A 131 -8.16 10.21 10.46
CA LEU A 131 -8.55 10.04 9.05
C LEU A 131 -9.85 10.77 8.70
N GLN A 132 -10.72 11.00 9.67
CA GLN A 132 -12.00 11.68 9.45
C GLN A 132 -11.93 13.19 9.55
N SER A 133 -10.87 13.75 10.16
CA SER A 133 -10.73 15.20 10.30
C SER A 133 -10.53 15.92 8.97
N GLU A 134 -9.96 15.23 7.98
CA GLU A 134 -9.53 15.83 6.73
C GLU A 134 -10.16 15.17 5.51
N LYS A 135 -10.59 15.99 4.54
CA LYS A 135 -11.35 15.52 3.37
C LYS A 135 -10.52 14.56 2.51
N HIS A 136 -9.23 14.86 2.35
CA HIS A 136 -8.33 14.09 1.51
C HIS A 136 -7.99 12.72 2.14
N THR A 137 -7.65 12.69 3.43
CA THR A 137 -7.34 11.44 4.16
C THR A 137 -8.56 10.52 4.20
N LYS A 138 -9.75 11.06 4.47
CA LYS A 138 -11.02 10.32 4.39
C LYS A 138 -11.24 9.71 3.01
N ARG A 139 -11.02 10.49 1.95
CA ARG A 139 -11.16 10.03 0.57
C ARG A 139 -10.18 8.88 0.30
N PHE A 140 -8.88 9.06 0.56
CA PHE A 140 -7.88 8.03 0.30
C PHE A 140 -8.12 6.74 1.09
N TRP A 141 -8.57 6.86 2.33
CA TRP A 141 -8.99 5.71 3.15
C TRP A 141 -10.18 4.95 2.57
N SER A 142 -11.17 5.66 2.02
CA SER A 142 -12.38 5.04 1.44
C SER A 142 -12.11 4.23 0.16
N VAL A 143 -11.04 4.57 -0.57
CA VAL A 143 -10.65 3.86 -1.80
C VAL A 143 -10.23 2.41 -1.51
N ASN A 144 -9.70 2.14 -0.31
CA ASN A 144 -9.40 0.80 0.20
C ASN A 144 -8.58 -0.09 -0.76
N ASN A 145 -7.54 0.47 -1.38
CA ASN A 145 -6.61 -0.24 -2.26
C ASN A 145 -5.19 0.32 -2.15
N LEU A 146 -4.26 -0.20 -2.94
CA LEU A 146 -2.85 0.22 -2.93
C LEU A 146 -2.65 1.72 -3.20
N ASN A 147 -3.35 2.27 -4.20
CA ASN A 147 -3.23 3.70 -4.53
C ASN A 147 -3.73 4.57 -3.37
N GLY A 148 -4.87 4.18 -2.77
CA GLY A 148 -5.40 4.82 -1.58
C GLY A 148 -4.40 4.77 -0.43
N PHE A 149 -3.70 3.66 -0.24
CA PHE A 149 -2.67 3.52 0.79
C PHE A 149 -1.49 4.47 0.56
N ILE A 150 -0.89 4.44 -0.63
CA ILE A 150 0.28 5.28 -0.96
C ILE A 150 -0.08 6.77 -0.79
N SER A 151 -1.21 7.20 -1.36
CA SER A 151 -1.67 8.58 -1.24
C SER A 151 -2.02 8.96 0.20
N LEU A 152 -2.55 8.02 1.00
CA LEU A 152 -2.87 8.27 2.39
C LEU A 152 -1.62 8.50 3.23
N VAL A 153 -0.59 7.66 3.09
CA VAL A 153 0.67 7.81 3.85
C VAL A 153 1.33 9.14 3.51
N GLU A 154 1.40 9.49 2.23
CA GLU A 154 1.95 10.79 1.82
C GLU A 154 1.11 11.95 2.35
N ALA A 155 -0.23 11.88 2.26
CA ALA A 155 -1.08 12.91 2.83
C ALA A 155 -0.84 13.08 4.34
N LEU A 156 -0.77 12.00 5.11
CA LEU A 156 -0.55 12.07 6.56
C LEU A 156 0.82 12.69 6.95
N LEU A 157 1.84 12.52 6.10
CA LEU A 157 3.17 13.07 6.29
C LEU A 157 3.35 14.48 5.71
N ILE A 158 2.58 14.88 4.70
CA ILE A 158 2.64 16.20 4.04
C ILE A 158 1.70 17.21 4.70
N LEU A 159 0.49 16.80 5.09
CA LEU A 159 -0.57 17.71 5.54
C LEU A 159 -0.15 18.55 6.77
N ASN A 160 0.80 18.06 7.56
CA ASN A 160 1.36 18.79 8.69
C ASN A 160 2.68 19.52 8.41
N ASP A 161 3.34 19.30 7.27
CA ASP A 161 4.50 20.10 6.85
C ASP A 161 4.04 21.54 6.49
N ASP A 162 2.87 21.65 5.84
CA ASP A 162 2.24 22.93 5.53
C ASP A 162 1.59 23.58 6.77
N LEU A 163 0.97 22.79 7.65
CA LEU A 163 0.47 23.29 8.94
C LEU A 163 1.63 23.82 9.80
N ASN A 164 2.76 23.11 9.86
CA ASN A 164 3.97 23.58 10.54
C ASN A 164 4.54 24.85 9.91
N LYS A 165 4.64 24.95 8.58
CA LYS A 165 5.07 26.19 7.92
C LYS A 165 4.18 27.38 8.29
N SER A 166 2.86 27.18 8.34
CA SER A 166 1.91 28.24 8.70
C SER A 166 2.05 28.68 10.17
N LEU A 167 2.25 27.74 11.09
CA LEU A 167 2.42 28.02 12.52
C LEU A 167 3.76 28.69 12.83
N ILE A 168 4.86 28.25 12.18
CA ILE A 168 6.17 28.88 12.29
C ILE A 168 6.12 30.32 11.77
N SER A 169 5.45 30.55 10.63
CA SER A 169 5.29 31.90 10.08
C SER A 169 4.44 32.81 10.99
N ALA A 170 3.45 32.28 11.70
CA ALA A 170 2.59 33.04 12.60
C ALA A 170 3.31 33.43 13.90
N ASN A 171 4.08 32.51 14.49
CA ASN A 171 4.90 32.80 15.67
C ASN A 171 6.03 33.80 15.38
N ASP A 172 6.71 33.69 14.22
CA ASP A 172 7.75 34.65 13.82
C ASP A 172 7.18 36.06 13.61
N LEU A 173 5.93 36.18 13.16
CA LEU A 173 5.23 37.46 13.04
C LEU A 173 4.85 38.03 14.42
N ALA A 174 4.38 37.18 15.34
CA ALA A 174 4.01 37.56 16.69
C ALA A 174 5.23 38.06 17.50
N ASP A 175 6.37 37.39 17.40
CA ASP A 175 7.62 37.78 18.05
C ASP A 175 8.14 39.12 17.52
N LYS A 176 8.07 39.35 16.20
CA LYS A 176 8.42 40.65 15.60
C LYS A 176 7.51 41.78 16.11
N GLN A 177 6.21 41.54 16.25
CA GLN A 177 5.27 42.53 16.79
C GLN A 177 5.50 42.81 18.28
N LEU A 178 5.89 41.80 19.06
CA LEU A 178 6.24 41.96 20.47
C LEU A 178 7.50 42.81 20.66
N LEU A 179 8.51 42.61 19.81
CA LEU A 179 9.74 43.41 19.80
C LEU A 179 9.47 44.87 19.44
N ILE A 180 8.60 45.12 18.45
CA ILE A 180 8.19 46.48 18.05
C ILE A 180 7.43 47.17 19.20
N ARG A 181 6.54 46.47 19.90
CA ARG A 181 5.83 47.03 21.07
C ARG A 181 6.76 47.34 22.25
N LYS A 182 7.74 46.48 22.52
CA LYS A 182 8.75 46.74 23.56
C LYS A 182 9.63 47.94 23.22
N ALA A 183 10.02 48.09 21.95
CA ALA A 183 10.78 49.25 21.48
C ALA A 183 9.96 50.55 21.54
N ALA A 184 8.65 50.48 21.30
CA ALA A 184 7.75 51.64 21.38
C ALA A 184 7.49 52.12 22.83
N ASN A 185 7.50 51.21 23.81
CA ASN A 185 7.26 51.51 25.22
C ASN A 185 8.53 51.87 26.01
N SER A 186 9.70 51.92 25.35
CA SER A 186 11.00 52.25 25.97
C SER A 186 11.40 53.73 25.81
N LYS A 187 10.43 54.62 25.50
CA LYS A 187 10.64 56.08 25.41
C LYS A 187 9.86 56.82 26.47
#